data_AF-A0A6B3I6Z6-F1
#
_entry.id   AF-A0A6B3I6Z6-F1
#
_cell.length_a   1.000
_cell.length_b   1.000
_cell.length_c   1.000
_cell.angle_alpha   90.00
_cell.angle_beta   90.00
_cell.angle_gamma   90.00
#
_symmetry.space_group_name_H-M   'P 1'
#
loop_
_entity.id
_entity.type
_entity.pdbx_description
1 polymer ?
#
loop_
_entity_poly.entity_id
_entity_poly.type
_entity_poly.pdbx_seq_one_letter_code
_entity_poly.pdbx_strand_id
1 'polypeptide(L)'
;VAEEEPTLYAAFHHIRVDAQEDSVAIVADRLGTDPRTDIRPAVTVAAGAGALLAAQAAWVRGGRPEALPELVTEAFDALSADLLTGPGTTDGPGRDSTTEHTAEEAPS
;
A
#
# COMPACT_ATOMS: atom_id res chain seq x y z
N VAL A 1 7.50 -26.73 -2.87
CA VAL A 1 8.28 -27.23 -4.02
C VAL A 1 8.41 -26.11 -5.06
N ALA A 2 9.19 -25.09 -4.72
CA ALA A 2 9.66 -24.05 -5.64
C ALA A 2 11.21 -24.03 -5.67
N GLU A 3 11.86 -24.88 -4.87
CA GLU A 3 13.30 -25.08 -4.81
C GLU A 3 13.79 -26.10 -5.86
N GLU A 4 12.90 -26.82 -6.55
CA GLU A 4 13.28 -27.90 -7.48
C GLU A 4 13.53 -27.46 -8.93
N GLU A 5 13.15 -26.23 -9.34
CA GLU A 5 13.43 -25.74 -10.70
C GLU A 5 13.92 -24.27 -10.73
N PRO A 6 15.25 -24.05 -10.54
CA PRO A 6 15.85 -22.71 -10.45
C PRO A 6 15.65 -21.83 -11.69
N THR A 7 15.55 -22.44 -12.86
CA THR A 7 15.37 -21.77 -14.15
C THR A 7 13.96 -21.24 -14.35
N LEU A 8 12.93 -21.94 -13.85
CA LEU A 8 11.54 -21.48 -13.89
C LEU A 8 11.31 -20.32 -12.91
N TYR A 9 11.92 -20.41 -11.73
CA TYR A 9 11.94 -19.30 -10.77
C TYR A 9 12.62 -18.06 -11.38
N ALA A 10 13.82 -18.21 -11.95
CA ALA A 10 14.55 -17.09 -12.57
C ALA A 10 13.79 -16.47 -13.77
N ALA A 11 13.18 -17.28 -14.64
CA ALA A 11 12.40 -16.80 -15.77
C ALA A 11 11.13 -16.05 -15.34
N PHE A 12 10.40 -16.59 -14.34
CA PHE A 12 9.26 -15.90 -13.74
C PHE A 12 9.70 -14.58 -13.11
N HIS A 13 10.82 -14.56 -12.40
CA HIS A 13 11.36 -13.34 -11.80
C HIS A 13 11.80 -12.31 -12.84
N HIS A 14 12.40 -12.70 -13.97
CA HIS A 14 12.83 -11.77 -15.02
C HIS A 14 11.66 -11.08 -15.74
N ILE A 15 10.62 -11.84 -16.13
CA ILE A 15 9.42 -11.25 -16.76
C ILE A 15 8.77 -10.19 -15.84
N ARG A 16 8.88 -10.38 -14.52
CA ARG A 16 8.34 -9.45 -13.54
C ARG A 16 9.16 -8.18 -13.36
N VAL A 17 10.46 -8.20 -13.62
CA VAL A 17 11.34 -7.02 -13.46
C VAL A 17 11.14 -6.07 -14.64
N ASP A 18 11.16 -6.59 -15.87
CA ASP A 18 11.01 -5.77 -17.08
C ASP A 18 9.61 -5.11 -17.15
N ALA A 19 8.55 -5.86 -16.82
CA ALA A 19 7.19 -5.32 -16.77
C ALA A 19 6.98 -4.28 -15.66
N GLN A 20 7.80 -4.29 -14.60
CA GLN A 20 7.73 -3.29 -13.55
C GLN A 20 8.35 -1.96 -14.00
N GLU A 21 9.45 -1.97 -14.75
CA GLU A 21 10.08 -0.73 -15.23
C GLU A 21 9.17 0.06 -16.18
N ASP A 22 8.51 -0.62 -17.12
CA ASP A 22 7.50 0.00 -18.00
C ASP A 22 6.31 0.56 -17.22
N SER A 23 5.84 -0.20 -16.22
CA SER A 23 4.75 0.24 -15.34
C SER A 23 5.13 1.48 -14.54
N VAL A 24 6.39 1.60 -14.10
CA VAL A 24 6.89 2.78 -13.37
C VAL A 24 6.89 4.00 -14.28
N ALA A 25 7.34 3.87 -15.53
CA ALA A 25 7.31 4.96 -16.50
C ALA A 25 5.88 5.48 -16.75
N ILE A 26 4.92 4.58 -16.92
CA ILE A 26 3.50 4.91 -17.11
C ILE A 26 2.93 5.66 -15.90
N VAL A 27 3.20 5.16 -14.68
CA VAL A 27 2.71 5.82 -13.46
C VAL A 27 3.38 7.17 -13.27
N ALA A 28 4.68 7.29 -13.57
CA ALA A 28 5.42 8.54 -13.45
C ALA A 28 4.89 9.62 -14.41
N ASP A 29 4.59 9.25 -15.66
CA ASP A 29 3.95 10.12 -16.65
C ASP A 29 2.58 10.62 -16.14
N ARG A 30 1.76 9.71 -15.61
CA ARG A 30 0.44 10.07 -15.04
C ARG A 30 0.54 11.00 -13.83
N LEU A 31 1.58 10.87 -13.02
CA LEU A 31 1.83 11.73 -11.86
C LEU A 31 2.54 13.05 -12.24
N GLY A 32 3.03 13.18 -13.47
CA GLY A 32 3.82 14.34 -13.92
C GLY A 32 5.18 14.43 -13.22
N THR A 33 5.78 13.30 -12.86
CA THR A 33 7.02 13.21 -12.08
C THR A 33 8.14 12.54 -12.86
N ASP A 34 9.40 12.88 -12.57
CA ASP A 34 10.55 12.13 -13.09
C ASP A 34 10.83 10.90 -12.21
N PRO A 35 10.70 9.66 -12.73
CA PRO A 35 10.90 8.45 -11.96
C PRO A 35 12.35 8.25 -11.48
N ARG A 36 13.32 9.00 -12.02
CA ARG A 36 14.72 8.93 -11.56
C ARG A 36 14.97 9.70 -10.27
N THR A 37 14.10 10.65 -9.95
CA THR A 37 14.24 11.57 -8.82
C THR A 37 13.08 11.46 -7.83
N ASP A 38 11.93 10.94 -8.27
CA ASP A 38 10.76 10.67 -7.46
C ASP A 38 10.53 9.16 -7.33
N ILE A 39 10.55 8.66 -6.09
CA ILE A 39 10.35 7.24 -5.78
C ILE A 39 8.87 6.83 -5.77
N ARG A 40 7.93 7.77 -5.72
CA ARG A 40 6.49 7.49 -5.58
C ARG A 40 5.91 6.62 -6.71
N PRO A 41 6.28 6.80 -7.99
CA PRO A 41 5.85 5.89 -9.06
C PRO A 41 6.31 4.45 -8.83
N ALA A 42 7.57 4.25 -8.42
CA ALA A 42 8.13 2.93 -8.12
C ALA A 42 7.42 2.27 -6.94
N VAL A 43 7.16 3.01 -5.87
CA VAL A 43 6.42 2.51 -4.69
C VAL A 43 5.00 2.11 -5.08
N THR A 44 4.31 2.92 -5.88
CA THR A 44 2.94 2.65 -6.34
C THR A 44 2.87 1.34 -7.13
N VAL A 45 3.80 1.15 -8.08
CA VAL A 45 3.87 -0.08 -8.88
C VAL A 45 4.18 -1.29 -8.01
N ALA A 46 5.14 -1.18 -7.09
CA ALA A 46 5.52 -2.25 -6.18
C ALA A 46 4.34 -2.65 -5.26
N ALA A 47 3.58 -1.68 -4.77
CA ALA A 47 2.41 -1.93 -3.94
C ALA A 47 1.31 -2.69 -4.70
N GLY A 48 0.98 -2.25 -5.94
CA GLY A 48 0.02 -2.94 -6.79
C GLY A 48 0.47 -4.36 -7.15
N ALA A 49 1.77 -4.55 -7.42
CA ALA A 49 2.38 -5.86 -7.61
C ALA A 49 2.21 -6.77 -6.38
N GLY A 50 2.38 -6.23 -5.17
CA GLY A 50 2.14 -6.94 -3.91
C GLY A 50 0.68 -7.35 -3.72
N ALA A 51 -0.26 -6.47 -4.05
CA ALA A 51 -1.70 -6.77 -3.99
C ALA A 51 -2.09 -7.94 -4.91
N LEU A 52 -1.58 -7.94 -6.15
CA LEU A 52 -1.81 -9.05 -7.09
C LEU A 52 -1.25 -10.39 -6.59
N LEU A 53 -0.06 -10.37 -5.98
CA LEU A 53 0.52 -11.57 -5.37
C LEU A 53 -0.32 -12.07 -4.18
N ALA A 54 -0.84 -11.17 -3.36
CA ALA A 54 -1.71 -11.52 -2.24
C ALA A 54 -3.03 -12.16 -2.72
N ALA A 55 -3.67 -11.58 -3.74
CA ALA A 55 -4.86 -12.14 -4.37
C ALA A 55 -4.60 -13.54 -4.95
N GLN A 56 -3.48 -13.72 -5.66
CA GLN A 56 -3.10 -15.03 -6.21
C GLN A 56 -2.86 -16.07 -5.11
N ALA A 57 -2.17 -15.70 -4.03
CA ALA A 57 -1.94 -16.61 -2.91
C ALA A 57 -3.26 -17.01 -2.22
N ALA A 58 -4.20 -16.07 -2.08
CA ALA A 58 -5.54 -16.36 -1.56
C ALA A 58 -6.31 -17.30 -2.50
N TRP A 59 -6.26 -17.04 -3.81
CA TRP A 59 -6.94 -17.84 -4.84
C TRP A 59 -6.45 -19.29 -4.86
N VAL A 60 -5.12 -19.49 -4.86
CA VAL A 60 -4.51 -20.83 -4.83
C VAL A 60 -4.93 -21.61 -3.58
N ARG A 61 -5.00 -20.95 -2.42
CA ARG A 61 -5.47 -21.59 -1.17
C ARG A 61 -6.97 -21.89 -1.17
N GLY A 62 -7.77 -21.03 -1.79
CA GLY A 62 -9.24 -21.11 -1.77
C GLY A 62 -9.82 -22.20 -2.67
N GLY A 63 -9.07 -22.70 -3.66
CA GLY A 63 -9.49 -23.82 -4.50
C GLY A 63 -10.71 -23.55 -5.40
N ARG A 64 -11.09 -22.28 -5.57
CA ARG A 64 -12.21 -21.83 -6.42
C ARG A 64 -11.67 -21.05 -7.62
N PRO A 65 -11.59 -21.66 -8.82
CA PRO A 65 -11.02 -21.03 -10.01
C PRO A 65 -11.66 -19.69 -10.37
N GLU A 66 -12.97 -19.58 -10.17
CA GLU A 66 -13.80 -18.41 -10.48
C GLU A 66 -13.61 -17.22 -9.53
N ALA A 67 -12.96 -17.41 -8.37
CA ALA A 67 -12.83 -16.36 -7.34
C ALA A 67 -11.70 -15.35 -7.62
N LEU A 68 -10.85 -15.58 -8.63
CA LEU A 68 -9.69 -14.71 -8.87
C LEU A 68 -10.06 -13.24 -9.14
N PRO A 69 -11.07 -12.91 -9.98
CA PRO A 69 -11.43 -11.51 -10.22
C PRO A 69 -11.87 -10.79 -8.95
N GLU A 70 -12.67 -11.46 -8.11
CA GLU A 70 -13.17 -10.91 -6.84
C GLU A 70 -12.01 -10.65 -5.87
N LEU A 71 -11.08 -11.60 -5.75
CA LEU A 71 -9.91 -11.48 -4.88
C LEU A 71 -8.93 -10.38 -5.34
N VAL A 72 -8.83 -10.15 -6.65
CA VAL A 72 -8.05 -9.02 -7.18
C VAL A 72 -8.67 -7.68 -6.77
N THR A 73 -10.00 -7.54 -6.92
CA THR A 73 -10.71 -6.34 -6.46
C THR A 73 -10.52 -6.12 -4.96
N GLU A 74 -10.72 -7.16 -4.15
CA GLU A 74 -10.54 -7.11 -2.69
C GLU A 74 -9.13 -6.66 -2.29
N ALA A 75 -8.09 -7.18 -2.95
CA ALA A 75 -6.71 -6.82 -2.64
C ALA A 75 -6.39 -5.34 -2.96
N PHE A 76 -6.92 -4.80 -4.06
CA PHE A 76 -6.74 -3.38 -4.41
C PHE A 76 -7.57 -2.45 -3.54
N ASP A 77 -8.78 -2.86 -3.14
CA ASP A 77 -9.59 -2.12 -2.19
C ASP A 77 -8.88 -2.01 -0.84
N ALA A 78 -8.32 -3.12 -0.33
CA ALA A 78 -7.54 -3.13 0.91
C ALA A 78 -6.30 -2.23 0.82
N LEU A 79 -5.52 -2.33 -0.27
CA LEU A 79 -4.36 -1.47 -0.50
C LEU A 79 -4.75 0.01 -0.51
N SER A 80 -5.85 0.35 -1.18
CA SER A 80 -6.30 1.74 -1.29
C SER A 80 -6.82 2.28 0.04
N ALA A 81 -7.53 1.47 0.82
CA ALA A 81 -8.03 1.84 2.14
C ALA A 81 -6.89 2.18 3.11
N ASP A 82 -5.83 1.37 3.14
CA ASP A 82 -4.67 1.61 4.02
C ASP A 82 -3.88 2.86 3.62
N LEU A 83 -3.68 3.07 2.31
CA LEU A 83 -2.99 4.26 1.79
C LEU A 83 -3.76 5.56 2.06
N LEU A 84 -5.10 5.52 2.05
CA LEU A 84 -5.96 6.67 2.32
C LEU A 84 -6.18 6.93 3.81
N THR A 85 -6.09 5.90 4.65
CA THR A 85 -6.36 6.02 6.09
C THR A 85 -5.15 6.55 6.88
N GLY A 86 -3.92 6.30 6.42
CA GLY A 86 -2.68 6.83 6.98
C GLY A 86 -2.39 6.41 8.44
N PRO A 87 -1.11 6.28 8.85
CA PRO A 87 -0.77 6.10 10.27
C PRO A 87 -0.88 7.44 11.01
N GLY A 88 -2.11 7.90 11.32
CA GLY A 88 -2.26 9.25 11.87
C GLY A 88 -3.61 9.69 12.42
N THR A 89 -4.58 8.80 12.64
CA THR A 89 -5.85 9.18 13.29
C THR A 89 -6.16 8.30 14.50
N THR A 90 -5.15 8.12 15.36
CA THR A 90 -5.46 8.03 16.80
C THR A 90 -5.53 9.46 17.33
N ASP A 91 -6.67 10.11 17.11
CA ASP A 91 -7.08 11.26 17.88
C ASP A 91 -7.35 10.78 19.31
N GLY A 92 -6.28 10.71 20.11
CA GLY A 92 -6.38 10.50 21.54
C GLY A 92 -6.96 11.76 22.16
N PRO A 93 -7.99 11.69 23.02
CA PRO A 93 -8.55 12.90 23.62
C PRO A 93 -7.49 13.59 24.48
N GLY A 94 -7.04 14.74 23.99
CA GLY A 94 -6.16 15.66 24.67
C GLY A 94 -6.74 16.05 26.02
N ARG A 95 -5.92 15.88 27.05
CA ARG A 95 -6.19 16.21 28.44
C ARG A 95 -6.06 17.72 28.61
N ASP A 96 -7.09 18.47 28.20
CA ASP A 96 -7.21 19.87 28.62
C ASP A 96 -7.91 19.93 29.97
N SER A 97 -7.20 19.47 31.00
CA SER A 97 -7.45 19.89 32.38
C SER A 97 -6.86 21.28 32.56
N THR A 98 -7.53 22.30 32.02
CA THR A 98 -7.30 23.68 32.43
C THR A 98 -7.94 23.84 33.81
N THR A 99 -7.14 23.66 34.86
CA THR A 99 -7.47 24.16 36.19
C THR A 99 -7.42 25.69 36.12
N GLU A 100 -8.59 26.31 35.99
CA GLU A 100 -8.74 27.76 36.08
C GLU A 100 -8.47 28.19 37.54
N HIS A 101 -7.30 28.79 37.77
CA HIS A 101 -6.95 29.46 39.02
C HIS A 101 -7.60 30.85 39.00
N THR A 102 -8.84 30.95 39.48
CA THR A 102 -9.48 32.24 39.75
C THR A 102 -8.81 32.87 40.98
N ALA A 103 -7.86 33.77 40.73
CA ALA A 103 -7.47 34.80 41.68
C ALA A 103 -8.43 35.98 41.51
N GLU A 104 -9.44 36.07 42.38
CA GLU A 104 -10.29 37.26 42.50
C GLU A 104 -9.69 38.17 43.56
N GLU A 105 -9.04 39.23 43.07
CA GLU A 105 -8.55 40.38 43.80
C GLU A 105 -9.72 41.36 44.05
N ALA A 106 -9.95 41.78 45.29
CA ALA A 106 -10.88 42.86 45.62
C ALA A 106 -10.17 43.95 46.45
N PRO A 107 -10.32 45.24 46.09
CA PRO A 107 -9.57 46.35 46.70
C PRO A 107 -10.33 47.10 47.82
N SER A 108 -9.54 47.86 48.60
CA SER A 108 -9.84 48.88 49.63
C SER A 108 -10.24 48.43 51.03
#